data_AF-J5WZX0-F1
#
_entry.id   AF-J5WZX0-F1
#
_cell.length_a   1.000
_cell.length_b   1.000
_cell.length_c   1.000
_cell.angle_alpha   90.00
_cell.angle_beta   90.00
_cell.angle_gamma   90.00
#
_symmetry.space_group_name_H-M   'P 1'
#
loop_
_entity.id
_entity.type
_entity.pdbx_description
1 polymer ?
#
loop_
_entity_poly.entity_id
_entity_poly.type
_entity_poly.pdbx_seq_one_letter_code
_entity_poly.pdbx_strand_id
1 'polypeptide(L)' 'MMATDAITDEMVVRRVDAAVRIALEKNKAMGVPSIVYDRKTQKIYELRSDGTRVPVAERARKGRYGEQHAEET' A
#
# COMPACT_ATOMS: atom_id res chain seq x y z
N MET A 1 32.67 -18.41 22.85
CA MET A 1 31.69 -17.32 22.97
C MET A 1 30.59 -17.62 21.99
N MET A 2 29.36 -17.86 22.46
CA MET A 2 28.22 -18.12 21.57
C MET A 2 27.82 -16.79 20.93
N ALA A 3 28.03 -16.65 19.63
CA ALA A 3 27.44 -15.56 18.88
C ALA A 3 25.92 -15.74 19.00
N THR A 4 25.26 -14.88 19.76
CA THR A 4 23.82 -14.77 19.69
C THR A 4 23.51 -14.33 18.27
N ASP A 5 22.89 -15.20 17.47
CA ASP A 5 22.29 -14.87 16.17
C ASP A 5 21.16 -13.84 16.41
N ALA A 6 21.55 -12.61 16.71
CA ALA A 6 20.63 -11.51 16.93
C ALA A 6 19.95 -11.22 15.59
N ILE A 7 18.62 -11.20 15.61
CA ILE A 7 17.84 -10.83 14.44
C ILE A 7 18.16 -9.36 14.13
N THR A 8 18.75 -9.12 12.97
CA THR A 8 19.05 -7.76 12.51
C THR A 8 17.82 -7.10 11.90
N ASP A 9 17.79 -5.76 11.87
CA ASP A 9 16.73 -5.00 11.18
C ASP A 9 16.58 -5.43 9.72
N GLU A 10 17.69 -5.72 9.04
CA GLU A 10 17.68 -6.22 7.67
C GLU A 10 16.95 -7.57 7.55
N MET A 11 17.16 -8.49 8.50
CA MET A 11 16.44 -9.76 8.53
C MET A 11 14.95 -9.54 8.76
N VAL A 12 14.56 -8.59 9.61
CA VAL A 12 13.15 -8.25 9.84
C VAL A 12 12.51 -7.73 8.56
N VAL A 13 13.14 -6.78 7.88
CA VAL A 13 12.64 -6.20 6.62
C VAL A 13 12.45 -7.30 5.56
N ARG A 14 13.46 -8.15 5.35
CA ARG A 14 13.38 -9.26 4.39
C ARG A 14 12.21 -10.21 4.69
N ARG A 15 11.97 -10.51 5.97
CA ARG A 15 10.86 -11.39 6.39
C ARG A 15 9.50 -10.73 6.16
N VAL A 16 9.37 -9.44 6.46
CA VAL A 16 8.14 -8.68 6.22
C VAL A 16 7.83 -8.62 4.72
N ASP A 17 8.83 -8.30 3.89
CA ASP A 17 8.66 -8.25 2.44
C ASP A 17 8.20 -9.60 1.86
N ALA A 18 8.79 -10.71 2.34
CA ALA A 18 8.39 -12.05 1.94
C ALA A 18 6.95 -12.36 2.38
N ALA A 19 6.56 -12.03 3.61
CA ALA A 19 5.21 -12.25 4.11
C ALA A 19 4.17 -11.45 3.33
N VAL A 20 4.45 -10.19 3.00
CA VAL A 20 3.58 -9.33 2.20
C VAL A 20 3.41 -9.90 0.79
N ARG A 21 4.50 -10.36 0.14
CA ARG A 21 4.42 -10.98 -1.18
C ARG A 21 3.51 -12.21 -1.18
N ILE A 22 3.69 -13.11 -0.20
CA ILE A 22 2.85 -14.31 -0.05
C ILE A 22 1.38 -13.94 0.16
N ALA A 23 1.09 -12.95 1.00
CA ALA A 23 -0.28 -12.50 1.23
C ALA A 23 -0.96 -11.97 -0.05
N LEU A 24 -0.22 -11.19 -0.85
CA LEU A 24 -0.72 -10.67 -2.13
C LEU A 24 -0.94 -11.79 -3.16
N GLU A 25 -0.05 -12.77 -3.24
CA GLU A 25 -0.20 -13.95 -4.09
C GLU A 25 -1.43 -14.78 -3.69
N LYS A 26 -1.64 -14.99 -2.39
CA LYS A 26 -2.83 -15.66 -1.86
C LYS A 26 -4.11 -14.91 -2.24
N ASN A 27 -4.14 -13.58 -2.08
CA ASN A 27 -5.29 -12.77 -2.46
C ASN A 27 -5.60 -12.91 -3.95
N LYS A 28 -4.57 -12.86 -4.81
CA LYS A 28 -4.70 -13.08 -6.25
C LYS A 28 -5.31 -14.45 -6.56
N ALA A 29 -4.81 -15.51 -5.92
CA ALA A 29 -5.31 -16.88 -6.11
C ALA A 29 -6.77 -17.05 -5.65
N MET A 30 -7.20 -16.31 -4.62
CA MET A 30 -8.58 -16.31 -4.13
C MET A 30 -9.52 -15.35 -4.87
N GLY A 31 -9.03 -14.63 -5.89
CA GLY A 31 -9.84 -13.63 -6.59
C GLY A 31 -10.13 -12.37 -5.77
N VAL A 32 -9.39 -12.15 -4.67
CA VAL A 32 -9.57 -10.98 -3.80
C VAL A 32 -8.79 -9.80 -4.39
N PRO A 33 -9.46 -8.67 -4.70
CA PRO A 33 -8.80 -7.49 -5.23
C PRO A 33 -7.89 -6.83 -4.19
N SER A 34 -6.83 -6.17 -4.64
CA SER A 34 -5.90 -5.41 -3.80
C SER A 34 -5.92 -3.93 -4.16
N ILE A 35 -5.77 -3.05 -3.17
CA ILE A 35 -5.72 -1.60 -3.41
C ILE A 35 -4.27 -1.14 -3.57
N VAL A 36 -3.99 -0.46 -4.67
CA VAL A 36 -2.67 0.06 -5.04
C VAL A 36 -2.72 1.57 -5.17
N TYR A 37 -1.89 2.27 -4.41
CA TYR A 37 -1.70 3.70 -4.55
C TYR A 37 -0.53 3.99 -5.50
N ASP A 38 -0.80 4.74 -6.57
CA ASP A 38 0.23 5.25 -7.47
C ASP A 38 0.67 6.64 -6.99
N ARG A 39 1.90 6.73 -6.50
CA ARG A 39 2.46 7.99 -6.00
C ARG A 39 2.70 9.02 -7.10
N LYS A 40 2.95 8.60 -8.36
CA LYS A 40 3.21 9.52 -9.48
C LYS A 40 1.91 10.18 -9.93
N THR A 41 0.86 9.40 -10.13
CA THR A 41 -0.44 9.90 -10.59
C THR A 41 -1.34 10.36 -9.44
N GLN A 42 -0.97 10.05 -8.19
CA GLN A 42 -1.77 10.28 -6.98
C GLN A 42 -3.16 9.63 -7.07
N LYS A 43 -3.27 8.49 -7.74
CA LYS A 43 -4.51 7.72 -7.90
C LYS A 43 -4.47 6.42 -7.13
N ILE A 44 -5.63 6.02 -6.65
CA ILE A 44 -5.86 4.73 -5.99
C ILE A 44 -6.53 3.82 -7.01
N TYR A 45 -5.96 2.64 -7.19
CA TYR A 45 -6.44 1.61 -8.10
C TYR A 45 -6.84 0.38 -7.33
N GLU A 46 -7.92 -0.26 -7.76
CA GLU A 46 -8.19 -1.65 -7.46
C GLU A 46 -7.46 -2.53 -8.49
N LEU A 47 -6.52 -3.33 -8.00
CA LEU A 47 -5.85 -4.37 -8.76
C LEU A 47 -6.66 -5.66 -8.61
N ARG A 48 -7.30 -6.07 -9.69
CA ARG A 48 -8.04 -7.32 -9.76
C ARG A 48 -7.10 -8.51 -9.98
N SER A 49 -7.62 -9.72 -9.75
CA SER A 49 -6.85 -10.97 -9.88
C SER A 49 -6.35 -11.24 -11.29
N ASP A 50 -7.05 -10.74 -12.31
CA ASP A 50 -6.68 -10.77 -13.73
C ASP A 50 -5.56 -9.78 -14.10
N GLY A 51 -5.15 -8.92 -13.17
CA GLY A 51 -4.14 -7.88 -13.39
C GLY A 51 -4.70 -6.55 -13.88
N THR A 52 -6.01 -6.44 -14.09
CA THR A 52 -6.67 -5.19 -14.49
C THR A 52 -6.61 -4.18 -13.34
N ARG A 53 -6.28 -2.92 -13.66
CA ARG A 53 -6.28 -1.80 -12.72
C ARG A 53 -7.49 -0.91 -12.97
N VAL A 54 -8.42 -0.88 -12.02
CA VAL A 54 -9.60 -0.01 -12.06
C VAL A 54 -9.37 1.19 -11.15
N PRO A 55 -9.42 2.44 -11.65
CA PRO A 55 -9.31 3.61 -10.78
C PRO A 55 -10.52 3.67 -9.85
N VAL A 56 -10.29 3.66 -8.55
CA VAL A 56 -11.37 3.70 -7.53
C VAL A 56 -11.47 5.03 -6.81
N ALA A 57 -10.37 5.77 -6.75
CA ALA A 57 -10.38 7.13 -6.24
C ALA A 57 -9.18 7.91 -6.79
N GLU A 58 -9.40 9.19 -7.05
CA GLU A 58 -8.32 10.16 -7.14
C GLU A 58 -8.14 10.80 -5.77
N ARG A 59 -6.91 11.15 -5.40
CA ARG A 59 -6.68 11.84 -4.14
C ARG A 59 -7.54 13.11 -4.13
N ALA A 60 -8.53 13.19 -3.23
CA ALA A 60 -9.25 14.44 -2.98
C ALA A 60 -8.18 15.52 -2.72
N ARG A 61 -8.23 16.64 -3.44
CA ARG A 61 -7.30 17.76 -3.25
C ARG A 61 -7.33 18.13 -1.76
N LYS A 62 -6.33 17.67 -1.00
CA LYS A 62 -6.06 18.25 0.31
C LYS A 62 -5.48 19.62 -0.02
N GLY A 63 -6.34 20.64 0.01
CA GLY A 63 -5.89 21.98 0.38
C GLY A 63 -5.05 21.87 1.66
N ARG A 64 -4.20 22.86 1.92
CA ARG A 64 -3.41 22.88 3.16
C ARG A 64 -4.37 22.72 4.34
N TYR A 65 -3.91 22.03 5.40
CA TYR A 65 -4.66 21.93 6.65
C TYR A 65 -4.82 23.37 7.19
N GLY A 66 -5.94 24.02 6.89
CA GLY A 66 -6.17 25.46 7.08
C GLY A 66 -7.01 26.14 5.99
N GLU A 67 -7.06 25.59 4.76
CA GLU A 67 -7.86 26.16 3.65
C GLU A 67 -9.34 25.74 3.68
N GLN A 68 -9.73 24.88 4.63
CA GLN A 68 -11.09 24.31 4.72
C GLN A 68 -12.11 25.22 5.43
N HIS A 69 -11.70 26.38 5.95
CA HIS A 69 -12.55 27.31 6.72
C HIS A 69 -12.65 28.72 6.10
N ALA A 70 -12.60 28.85 4.77
CA ALA A 70 -12.65 30.14 4.10
C ALA A 70 -13.99 30.48 3.41
N GLU A 71 -15.00 29.61 3.51
CA GLU A 71 -16.34 29.84 2.90
C GLU A 71 -17.47 29.93 3.95
N GLU A 72 -17.17 30.49 5.12
CA GLU A 72 -18.19 31.02 6.05
C GLU A 72 -17.81 32.44 6.47
N THR A 73 -17.90 33.40 5.55
CA THR A 73 -18.07 34.83 5.87
C THR A 73 -18.83 35.53 4.74
#